data_AF-A0A365QPL1-F1
#
_entry.id   AF-A0A365QPL1-F1
#
_cell.length_a   1.000
_cell.length_b   1.000
_cell.length_c   1.000
_cell.angle_alpha   90.00
_cell.angle_beta   90.00
_cell.angle_gamma   90.00
#
_symmetry.space_group_name_H-M   'P 1'
#
loop_
_entity.id
_entity.type
_entity.pdbx_description
1 polymer ?
#
loop_
_entity_poly.entity_id
_entity_poly.type
_entity_poly.pdbx_seq_one_letter_code
_entity_poly.pdbx_strand_id
1 'polypeptide(L)'
;MLAGAILLFGGTAIAAPAEEGSVAVAVSMATTFPTTARSACTHVAAAAAYPVAPKPEAAPPLQGRVTDTTGVLSAACASELTDRLAALEQRLGVQVAILLVGSTGQSTIEQFATTVFDQWKLGKAEVNNGLLLVAALNDHTVRIEVGYGLEGTIPDIVAGRIIRERIVPAFRENRIEAGISDALDALTHEMMPADVAAPEPPTPATALDGRDEAYETAAATATDAANPPPRDARAGGEKYQSNGLPERKRPNTGGVRFWFLLGVANVVLGVVAQWRKLRRRVALLAAWLVAAVVPVVMLPVGAIFNGNLEAMLGAAAFVPAAAGVGPCLLGINLFRSARVRKITAIVGGTLFMIVAIGREMDYSVGEVLSGIFGVLCVLAVIWAKLTGSGSSSSSSSSGSRSPSSSDSFRGGGGSSGGGGASGRW
;
A
#
# COMPACT_ATOMS: atom_id res chain seq x y z
N MET A 1 22.49 19.49 56.92
CA MET A 1 23.67 19.66 57.79
C MET A 1 24.90 19.59 56.89
N LEU A 2 25.81 20.54 56.76
CA LEU A 2 26.05 21.90 57.28
C LEU A 2 26.89 22.58 56.17
N ALA A 3 26.50 23.72 55.60
CA ALA A 3 26.89 25.09 55.98
C ALA A 3 28.40 25.38 55.79
N GLY A 4 28.86 26.47 55.19
CA GLY A 4 28.20 27.66 54.66
C GLY A 4 29.24 28.80 54.54
N ALA A 5 29.08 29.68 53.56
CA ALA A 5 29.55 31.08 53.56
C ALA A 5 29.04 31.76 52.29
N ILE A 6 28.26 32.84 52.46
CA ILE A 6 27.72 33.70 51.41
C ILE A 6 28.46 35.04 51.48
N LEU A 7 28.90 35.57 50.34
CA LEU A 7 29.19 37.00 50.15
C LEU A 7 29.06 37.39 48.66
N LEU A 8 28.65 38.66 48.46
CA LEU A 8 28.67 39.53 47.26
C LEU A 8 27.34 39.60 46.45
N PHE A 9 26.51 40.65 46.59
CA PHE A 9 26.62 42.05 46.07
C PHE A 9 26.86 42.10 44.55
N GLY A 10 26.16 42.85 43.69
CA GLY A 10 25.11 43.87 43.74
C GLY A 10 24.94 44.34 42.26
N GLY A 11 23.74 44.56 41.72
CA GLY A 11 22.99 45.83 41.78
C GLY A 11 22.73 46.36 40.35
N THR A 12 21.46 46.32 39.91
CA THR A 12 20.88 47.05 38.76
C THR A 12 20.44 48.44 39.25
N ALA A 13 20.29 49.53 38.47
CA ALA A 13 19.32 49.71 37.39
C ALA A 13 19.31 51.19 36.91
N ILE A 14 19.14 51.36 35.58
CA ILE A 14 18.22 52.28 34.84
C ILE A 14 18.35 53.81 35.01
N ALA A 15 18.63 54.51 33.90
CA ALA A 15 17.71 55.45 33.21
C ALA A 15 18.43 56.23 32.08
N ALA A 16 17.78 56.31 30.92
CA ALA A 16 18.05 57.24 29.79
C ALA A 16 16.87 58.27 29.74
N PRO A 17 16.82 59.35 28.92
CA PRO A 17 17.29 59.42 27.52
C PRO A 17 17.73 60.80 26.96
N ALA A 18 17.97 60.80 25.63
CA ALA A 18 17.89 61.87 24.63
C ALA A 18 19.19 62.63 24.27
N GLU A 19 19.68 62.39 23.05
CA GLU A 19 20.33 63.36 22.15
C GLU A 19 20.22 62.82 20.71
N GLU A 20 19.95 63.72 19.77
CA GLU A 20 19.72 63.49 18.34
C GLU A 20 21.01 63.07 17.61
N GLY A 21 20.88 62.21 16.59
CA GLY A 21 22.02 61.83 15.76
C GLY A 21 21.63 60.89 14.63
N SER A 22 21.31 61.48 13.48
CA SER A 22 21.64 60.99 12.13
C SER A 22 21.55 59.48 11.90
N VAL A 23 20.36 59.01 11.51
CA VAL A 23 20.15 57.64 11.04
C VAL A 23 20.84 57.45 9.67
N ALA A 24 22.08 56.96 9.68
CA ALA A 24 22.61 56.24 8.53
C ALA A 24 21.97 54.84 8.54
N VAL A 25 20.92 54.66 7.73
CA VAL A 25 20.38 53.34 7.44
C VAL A 25 21.41 52.60 6.57
N ALA A 26 22.39 51.97 7.21
CA ALA A 26 23.12 50.88 6.58
C ALA A 26 22.13 49.72 6.45
N VAL A 27 21.42 49.67 5.32
CA VAL A 27 20.74 48.46 4.88
C VAL A 27 21.83 47.43 4.61
N SER A 28 22.22 46.71 5.65
CA SER A 28 23.01 45.50 5.52
C SER A 28 22.11 44.48 4.85
N MET A 29 22.01 44.54 3.52
CA MET A 29 21.51 43.44 2.70
C MET A 29 22.54 42.33 2.78
N ALA A 30 22.58 41.65 3.92
CA ALA A 30 22.95 40.26 3.94
C ALA A 30 21.84 39.55 3.15
N THR A 31 22.01 39.48 1.83
CA THR A 31 21.42 38.42 1.03
C THR A 31 21.90 37.12 1.66
N THR A 32 21.16 36.61 2.63
CA THR A 32 21.15 35.20 2.98
C THR A 32 20.67 34.50 1.72
N PHE A 33 21.61 34.18 0.84
CA PHE A 33 21.39 33.17 -0.18
C PHE A 33 20.80 31.96 0.54
N PRO A 34 19.66 31.41 0.10
CA PRO A 34 19.15 30.18 0.67
C PRO A 34 20.25 29.15 0.47
N THR A 35 20.95 28.79 1.56
CA THR A 35 21.91 27.70 1.55
C THR A 35 21.13 26.50 1.03
N THR A 36 21.39 26.08 -0.21
CA THR A 36 20.85 24.82 -0.71
C THR A 36 21.29 23.80 0.31
N ALA A 37 20.34 23.30 1.11
CA ALA A 37 20.66 22.40 2.22
C ALA A 37 21.38 21.20 1.59
N ARG A 38 22.69 21.07 1.85
CA ARG A 38 23.45 19.90 1.42
C ARG A 38 22.77 18.69 2.05
N SER A 39 22.47 17.67 1.25
CA SER A 39 21.93 16.42 1.76
C SER A 39 22.86 15.86 2.85
N ALA A 40 22.25 15.38 3.93
CA ALA A 40 22.89 14.65 5.02
C ALA A 40 23.26 13.21 4.63
N CYS A 41 22.76 12.71 3.50
CA CYS A 41 23.03 11.38 2.96
C CYS A 41 24.38 11.31 2.22
N THR A 42 25.46 11.62 2.92
CA THR A 42 26.83 11.64 2.35
C THR A 42 27.78 10.62 2.96
N HIS A 43 27.35 9.84 3.96
CA HIS A 43 28.24 8.89 4.60
C HIS A 43 28.62 7.76 3.63
N VAL A 44 29.93 7.51 3.54
CA VAL A 44 30.46 6.29 2.95
C VAL A 44 30.42 5.21 4.03
N ALA A 45 29.73 4.12 3.77
CA ALA A 45 29.67 3.01 4.71
C ALA A 45 31.08 2.42 4.88
N ALA A 46 31.40 1.89 6.05
CA ALA A 46 32.57 1.02 6.20
C ALA A 46 32.24 -0.35 5.60
N ALA A 47 33.17 -0.97 4.87
CA ALA A 47 32.99 -2.31 4.32
C ALA A 47 33.00 -3.35 5.46
N ALA A 48 31.83 -3.62 6.02
CA ALA A 48 31.58 -4.70 6.96
C ALA A 48 30.41 -5.55 6.43
N ALA A 49 30.40 -6.84 6.78
CA ALA A 49 29.24 -7.68 6.50
C ALA A 49 28.03 -7.13 7.28
N TYR A 50 26.96 -6.80 6.57
CA TYR A 50 25.76 -6.24 7.17
C TYR A 50 25.00 -7.32 7.94
N PRO A 51 24.37 -7.02 9.09
CA PRO A 51 23.67 -8.02 9.88
C PRO A 51 22.52 -8.62 9.07
N VAL A 52 22.39 -9.95 9.13
CA VAL A 52 21.35 -10.72 8.45
C VAL A 52 20.33 -11.20 9.48
N ALA A 53 19.04 -11.03 9.18
CA ALA A 53 17.97 -11.50 10.04
C ALA A 53 17.95 -13.04 10.15
N PRO A 54 17.45 -13.63 11.24
CA PRO A 54 17.38 -15.09 11.39
C PRO A 54 16.57 -15.81 10.30
N LYS A 55 15.60 -15.10 9.71
CA LYS A 55 14.79 -15.56 8.59
C LYS A 55 14.86 -14.52 7.46
N PRO A 56 15.94 -14.50 6.65
CA PRO A 56 16.22 -13.42 5.70
C PRO A 56 15.19 -13.33 4.56
N GLU A 57 14.52 -14.44 4.24
CA GLU A 57 13.46 -14.47 3.22
C GLU A 57 12.13 -13.87 3.71
N ALA A 58 11.95 -13.66 5.02
CA ALA A 58 10.73 -13.08 5.56
C ALA A 58 10.76 -11.55 5.51
N ALA A 59 9.66 -10.95 5.06
CA ALA A 59 9.54 -9.50 5.05
C ALA A 59 9.57 -8.94 6.49
N PRO A 60 10.48 -8.00 6.80
CA PRO A 60 10.53 -7.37 8.12
C PRO A 60 9.24 -6.56 8.38
N PRO A 61 8.91 -6.27 9.65
CA PRO A 61 7.79 -5.41 9.95
C PRO A 61 8.04 -4.00 9.40
N LEU A 62 7.00 -3.36 8.86
CA LEU A 62 7.06 -1.97 8.41
C LEU A 62 7.28 -1.05 9.62
N GLN A 63 8.43 -0.36 9.66
CA GLN A 63 8.77 0.57 10.75
C GLN A 63 8.43 2.02 10.41
N GLY A 64 8.42 2.35 9.12
CA GLY A 64 8.22 3.70 8.59
C GLY A 64 8.44 3.74 7.08
N ARG A 65 8.53 4.95 6.51
CA ARG A 65 8.91 5.14 5.10
C ARG A 65 10.31 4.61 4.80
N VAL A 66 11.20 4.63 5.79
CA VAL A 66 12.51 4.02 5.72
C VAL A 66 12.59 2.93 6.79
N THR A 67 12.98 1.73 6.38
CA THR A 67 13.28 0.61 7.27
C THR A 67 14.69 0.12 6.94
N ASP A 68 15.63 0.35 7.85
CA ASP A 68 17.01 -0.12 7.73
C ASP A 68 17.30 -1.14 8.83
N THR A 69 17.41 -2.42 8.47
CA THR A 69 17.77 -3.49 9.41
C THR A 69 19.29 -3.71 9.49
N THR A 70 20.06 -2.99 8.67
CA THR A 70 21.51 -3.13 8.53
C THR A 70 22.28 -2.11 9.36
N GLY A 71 21.65 -0.97 9.66
CA GLY A 71 22.30 0.16 10.33
C GLY A 71 23.29 0.90 9.44
N VAL A 72 23.17 0.77 8.11
CA VAL A 72 24.02 1.46 7.14
C VAL A 72 23.69 2.94 7.04
N LEU A 73 22.44 3.32 7.33
CA LEU A 73 22.01 4.71 7.31
C LEU A 73 22.35 5.40 8.62
N SER A 74 23.00 6.56 8.52
CA SER A 74 23.11 7.52 9.60
C SER A 74 21.71 8.02 10.01
N ALA A 75 21.55 8.39 11.27
CA ALA A 75 20.30 8.94 11.78
C ALA A 75 19.87 10.22 11.03
N ALA A 76 20.84 11.04 10.59
CA ALA A 76 20.58 12.24 9.82
C ALA A 76 20.03 11.91 8.41
N CYS A 77 20.66 10.98 7.70
CA CYS A 77 20.18 10.54 6.39
C CYS A 77 18.81 9.85 6.48
N ALA A 78 18.61 8.96 7.46
CA ALA A 78 17.32 8.29 7.65
C ALA A 78 16.18 9.29 7.94
N SER A 79 16.45 10.34 8.73
CA SER A 79 15.49 11.42 8.98
C SER A 79 15.19 12.21 7.70
N GLU A 80 16.22 12.64 6.97
CA GLU A 80 16.04 13.39 5.72
C GLU A 80 15.23 12.59 4.68
N LEU A 81 15.57 11.32 4.47
CA LEU A 81 14.83 10.44 3.55
C LEU A 81 13.37 10.30 4.00
N THR A 82 13.12 10.15 5.29
CA THR A 82 11.76 10.04 5.83
C THR A 82 10.96 11.32 5.57
N ASP A 83 11.55 12.49 5.79
CA ASP A 83 10.91 13.78 5.55
C ASP A 83 10.62 14.01 4.06
N ARG A 84 11.57 13.68 3.18
CA ARG A 84 11.40 13.79 1.72
C ARG A 84 10.31 12.86 1.21
N LEU A 85 10.27 11.61 1.68
CA LEU A 85 9.22 10.65 1.32
C LEU A 85 7.85 11.08 1.84
N ALA A 86 7.79 11.66 3.05
CA ALA A 86 6.55 12.22 3.60
C ALA A 86 6.04 13.40 2.77
N ALA A 87 6.93 14.32 2.37
CA ALA A 87 6.59 15.43 1.50
C ALA A 87 6.10 14.96 0.12
N LEU A 88 6.73 13.93 -0.45
CA LEU A 88 6.33 13.33 -1.72
C LEU A 88 4.92 12.73 -1.63
N GLU A 89 4.64 11.99 -0.55
CA GLU A 89 3.31 11.44 -0.27
C GLU A 89 2.24 12.53 -0.10
N GLN A 90 2.56 13.61 0.60
CA GLN A 90 1.64 14.74 0.76
C GLN A 90 1.34 15.45 -0.57
N ARG A 91 2.35 15.61 -1.43
CA ARG A 91 2.23 16.35 -2.70
C ARG A 91 1.56 15.55 -3.80
N LEU A 92 1.94 14.29 -3.97
CA LEU A 92 1.51 13.46 -5.10
C LEU A 92 0.57 12.33 -4.69
N GLY A 93 0.37 12.12 -3.39
CA GLY A 93 -0.46 11.03 -2.85
C GLY A 93 0.19 9.65 -2.94
N VAL A 94 1.42 9.55 -3.45
CA VAL A 94 2.16 8.30 -3.69
C VAL A 94 2.79 7.77 -2.41
N GLN A 95 2.80 6.44 -2.23
CA GLN A 95 3.36 5.81 -1.04
C GLN A 95 4.69 5.13 -1.39
N VAL A 96 5.81 5.83 -1.15
CA VAL A 96 7.16 5.30 -1.40
C VAL A 96 7.78 4.80 -0.10
N ALA A 97 8.32 3.59 -0.12
CA ALA A 97 9.05 2.99 1.00
C ALA A 97 10.45 2.52 0.57
N ILE A 98 11.41 2.62 1.50
CA ILE A 98 12.80 2.20 1.33
C ILE A 98 13.08 1.11 2.36
N LEU A 99 13.61 -0.02 1.90
CA LEU A 99 14.01 -1.16 2.73
C LEU A 99 15.46 -1.54 2.47
N LEU A 100 16.28 -1.55 3.52
CA LEU A 100 17.65 -2.05 3.48
C LEU A 100 17.77 -3.29 4.37
N VAL A 101 18.21 -4.39 3.78
CA VAL A 101 18.40 -5.68 4.46
C VAL A 101 19.80 -6.22 4.20
N GLY A 102 20.28 -7.08 5.09
CA GLY A 102 21.57 -7.74 4.91
C GLY A 102 21.55 -8.70 3.72
N SER A 103 20.56 -9.59 3.64
CA SER A 103 20.41 -10.60 2.58
C SER A 103 18.95 -11.03 2.43
N THR A 104 18.56 -11.52 1.25
CA THR A 104 17.27 -12.17 0.96
C THR A 104 17.31 -13.69 1.13
N GLY A 105 18.47 -14.24 1.53
CA GLY A 105 18.64 -15.67 1.75
C GLY A 105 18.57 -16.47 0.45
N GLN A 106 17.60 -17.37 0.35
CA GLN A 106 17.40 -18.22 -0.84
C GLN A 106 16.41 -17.62 -1.85
N SER A 107 15.74 -16.52 -1.50
CA SER A 107 14.81 -15.83 -2.40
C SER A 107 15.55 -14.90 -3.34
N THR A 108 15.08 -14.77 -4.58
CA THR A 108 15.57 -13.70 -5.46
C THR A 108 15.09 -12.35 -4.95
N ILE A 109 15.77 -11.26 -5.32
CA ILE A 109 15.38 -9.91 -4.90
C ILE A 109 13.97 -9.53 -5.38
N GLU A 110 13.54 -10.08 -6.53
CA GLU A 110 12.19 -9.93 -7.06
C GLU A 110 11.15 -10.58 -6.16
N GLN A 111 11.34 -11.86 -5.83
CA GLN A 111 10.43 -12.60 -4.94
C GLN A 111 10.34 -11.96 -3.56
N PHE A 112 11.49 -11.52 -3.04
CA PHE A 112 11.56 -10.82 -1.76
C PHE A 112 10.81 -9.48 -1.82
N ALA A 113 11.05 -8.66 -2.84
CA ALA A 113 10.37 -7.37 -3.00
C ALA A 113 8.85 -7.52 -3.11
N THR A 114 8.36 -8.48 -3.91
CA THR A 114 6.91 -8.76 -4.01
C THR A 114 6.35 -9.18 -2.66
N THR A 115 7.04 -10.06 -1.92
CA THR A 115 6.62 -10.51 -0.58
C THR A 115 6.53 -9.33 0.40
N VAL A 116 7.52 -8.44 0.39
CA VAL A 116 7.53 -7.23 1.22
C VAL A 116 6.39 -6.30 0.82
N PHE A 117 6.22 -6.03 -0.47
CA PHE A 117 5.17 -5.14 -0.98
C PHE A 117 3.78 -5.66 -0.59
N ASP A 118 3.54 -6.96 -0.75
CA ASP A 118 2.28 -7.62 -0.39
C ASP A 118 2.02 -7.62 1.11
N GLN A 119 3.04 -7.82 1.94
CA GLN A 119 2.91 -7.79 3.39
C GLN A 119 2.68 -6.36 3.89
N TRP A 120 3.39 -5.39 3.32
CA TRP A 120 3.32 -3.99 3.71
C TRP A 120 2.11 -3.29 3.12
N LYS A 121 1.49 -3.84 2.07
CA LYS A 121 0.31 -3.30 1.40
C LYS A 121 0.50 -1.85 0.95
N LEU A 122 1.64 -1.58 0.30
CA LEU A 122 2.03 -0.24 -0.12
C LEU A 122 1.10 0.30 -1.21
N GLY A 123 0.78 1.59 -1.13
CA GLY A 123 -0.17 2.28 -2.00
C GLY A 123 -1.60 2.22 -1.45
N LYS A 124 -2.48 3.05 -1.97
CA LYS A 124 -3.92 3.03 -1.66
C LYS A 124 -4.61 1.92 -2.45
N ALA A 125 -5.49 1.14 -1.81
CA ALA A 125 -6.15 -0.02 -2.44
C ALA A 125 -6.82 0.27 -3.80
N GLU A 126 -7.40 1.46 -3.98
CA GLU A 126 -8.11 1.82 -5.22
C GLU A 126 -7.18 2.30 -6.35
N VAL A 127 -6.06 2.92 -5.99
CA VAL A 127 -5.17 3.61 -6.95
C VAL A 127 -3.86 2.86 -7.16
N ASN A 128 -3.46 1.99 -6.24
CA ASN A 128 -2.23 1.18 -6.29
C ASN A 128 -0.96 2.01 -6.50
N ASN A 129 -0.90 3.19 -5.87
CA ASN A 129 0.16 4.17 -6.04
C ASN A 129 1.35 3.95 -5.06
N GLY A 130 1.72 2.69 -4.84
CA GLY A 130 2.83 2.30 -3.96
C GLY A 130 4.12 2.05 -4.75
N LEU A 131 5.27 2.33 -4.15
CA LEU A 131 6.60 1.99 -4.68
C LEU A 131 7.50 1.52 -3.55
N LEU A 132 8.27 0.46 -3.78
CA LEU A 132 9.26 -0.07 -2.85
C LEU A 132 10.63 -0.06 -3.50
N LEU A 133 11.59 0.61 -2.89
CA LEU A 133 13.01 0.42 -3.17
C LEU A 133 13.58 -0.53 -2.11
N VAL A 134 14.13 -1.67 -2.53
CA VAL A 134 14.75 -2.64 -1.65
C VAL A 134 16.20 -2.93 -2.07
N ALA A 135 17.13 -2.90 -1.12
CA ALA A 135 18.51 -3.32 -1.34
C ALA A 135 18.94 -4.40 -0.33
N ALA A 136 19.48 -5.49 -0.86
CA ALA A 136 20.10 -6.57 -0.09
C ALA A 136 21.62 -6.42 -0.18
N LEU A 137 22.21 -5.83 0.86
CA LEU A 137 23.55 -5.26 0.78
C LEU A 137 24.66 -6.32 0.67
N ASN A 138 24.52 -7.47 1.34
CA ASN A 138 25.48 -8.58 1.23
C ASN A 138 25.30 -9.38 -0.07
N ASP A 139 24.11 -9.36 -0.67
CA ASP A 139 23.82 -10.07 -1.92
C ASP A 139 24.21 -9.22 -3.14
N HIS A 140 24.50 -7.93 -2.90
CA HIS A 140 24.76 -6.92 -3.93
C HIS A 140 23.62 -6.76 -4.92
N THR A 141 22.37 -6.93 -4.48
CA THR A 141 21.18 -6.81 -5.33
C THR A 141 20.25 -5.70 -4.85
N VAL A 142 19.65 -4.99 -5.81
CA VAL A 142 18.67 -3.91 -5.57
C VAL A 142 17.49 -4.11 -6.49
N ARG A 143 16.30 -3.74 -6.01
CA ARG A 143 15.08 -3.72 -6.82
C ARG A 143 14.23 -2.50 -6.49
N ILE A 144 13.61 -1.95 -7.52
CA ILE A 144 12.48 -1.05 -7.41
C ILE A 144 11.25 -1.84 -7.85
N GLU A 145 10.29 -2.04 -6.93
CA GLU A 145 9.00 -2.68 -7.18
C GLU A 145 7.92 -1.59 -7.28
N VAL A 146 7.13 -1.61 -8.34
CA VAL A 146 6.17 -0.56 -8.68
C VAL A 146 4.74 -1.09 -8.60
N GLY A 147 3.86 -0.36 -7.93
CA GLY A 147 2.42 -0.63 -7.92
C GLY A 147 1.74 -0.20 -9.21
N TYR A 148 0.64 -0.86 -9.57
CA TYR A 148 -0.09 -0.63 -10.82
C TYR A 148 -0.39 0.86 -11.12
N GLY A 149 -0.64 1.66 -10.08
CA GLY A 149 -0.97 3.08 -10.23
C GLY A 149 0.19 3.96 -10.71
N LEU A 150 1.42 3.46 -10.63
CA LEU A 150 2.63 4.19 -10.98
C LEU A 150 3.29 3.68 -12.25
N GLU A 151 2.83 2.59 -12.87
CA GLU A 151 3.47 2.01 -14.07
C GLU A 151 3.47 2.97 -15.28
N GLY A 152 2.49 3.87 -15.38
CA GLY A 152 2.45 4.89 -16.43
C GLY A 152 3.53 5.97 -16.26
N THR A 153 4.04 6.17 -15.05
CA THR A 153 5.00 7.22 -14.71
C THR A 153 6.39 6.65 -14.48
N ILE A 154 6.47 5.51 -13.79
CA ILE A 154 7.68 4.73 -13.51
C ILE A 154 7.54 3.34 -14.14
N PRO A 155 7.62 3.22 -15.48
CA PRO A 155 7.70 1.92 -16.13
C PRO A 155 9.06 1.26 -15.85
N ASP A 156 9.16 -0.04 -16.12
CA ASP A 156 10.37 -0.86 -15.90
C ASP A 156 11.65 -0.25 -16.49
N ILE A 157 11.53 0.40 -17.66
CA ILE A 157 12.66 1.06 -18.32
C ILE A 157 13.20 2.26 -17.52
N VAL A 158 12.31 3.02 -16.86
CA VAL A 158 12.66 4.15 -16.01
C VAL A 158 13.27 3.63 -14.70
N ALA A 159 12.61 2.67 -14.04
CA ALA A 159 13.14 2.04 -12.83
C ALA A 159 14.54 1.45 -13.07
N GLY A 160 14.72 0.72 -14.17
CA GLY A 160 15.99 0.12 -14.55
C GLY A 160 17.07 1.16 -14.87
N ARG A 161 16.70 2.30 -15.47
CA ARG A 161 17.62 3.42 -15.70
C ARG A 161 18.10 4.02 -14.38
N ILE A 162 17.18 4.32 -13.45
CA ILE A 162 17.52 4.86 -12.12
C ILE A 162 18.49 3.93 -11.39
N ILE A 163 18.22 2.63 -11.40
CA ILE A 163 19.11 1.63 -10.78
C ILE A 163 20.50 1.67 -11.42
N ARG A 164 20.61 1.64 -12.75
CA ARG A 164 21.90 1.58 -13.45
C ARG A 164 22.71 2.87 -13.37
N GLU A 165 22.05 4.03 -13.35
CA GLU A 165 22.71 5.33 -13.45
C GLU A 165 22.92 6.02 -12.11
N ARG A 166 22.07 5.74 -11.10
CA ARG A 166 22.13 6.39 -9.78
C ARG A 166 22.58 5.44 -8.69
N ILE A 167 21.96 4.27 -8.60
CA ILE A 167 22.18 3.34 -7.47
C ILE A 167 23.48 2.54 -7.64
N VAL A 168 23.58 1.77 -8.72
CA VAL A 168 24.69 0.83 -8.93
C VAL A 168 26.07 1.51 -8.86
N PRO A 169 26.32 2.66 -9.52
CA PRO A 169 27.63 3.32 -9.45
C PRO A 169 27.98 3.76 -8.02
N ALA A 170 27.04 4.35 -7.29
CA ALA A 170 27.27 4.79 -5.91
C ALA A 170 27.50 3.59 -4.97
N PHE A 171 26.75 2.50 -5.15
CA PHE A 171 26.87 1.31 -4.30
C PHE A 171 28.19 0.58 -4.51
N ARG A 172 28.77 0.58 -5.72
CA ARG A 172 30.13 0.07 -5.99
C ARG A 172 31.20 0.81 -5.22
N GLU A 173 30.98 2.09 -4.95
CA GLU A 173 31.89 2.94 -4.17
C GLU A 173 31.54 2.95 -2.67
N ASN A 174 30.65 2.06 -2.23
CA ASN A 174 30.14 1.97 -0.87
C ASN A 174 29.43 3.26 -0.38
N ARG A 175 28.99 4.11 -1.32
CA ARG A 175 28.20 5.33 -1.07
C ARG A 175 26.70 5.01 -1.05
N ILE A 176 26.30 4.16 -0.11
CA ILE A 176 24.92 3.63 -0.02
C ILE A 176 23.90 4.76 0.20
N GLU A 177 24.15 5.64 1.15
CA GLU A 177 23.25 6.78 1.44
C GLU A 177 23.05 7.68 0.22
N ALA A 178 24.15 8.04 -0.45
CA ALA A 178 24.11 8.91 -1.63
C ALA A 178 23.36 8.24 -2.78
N GLY A 179 23.60 6.96 -3.05
CA GLY A 179 22.90 6.23 -4.11
C GLY A 179 21.38 6.16 -3.89
N ILE A 180 20.94 6.03 -2.63
CA ILE A 180 19.51 6.04 -2.27
C ILE A 180 18.93 7.45 -2.42
N SER A 181 19.64 8.47 -1.95
CA SER A 181 19.22 9.88 -2.10
C SER A 181 19.07 10.27 -3.57
N ASP A 182 20.06 9.95 -4.40
CA ASP A 182 20.07 10.25 -5.84
C ASP A 182 18.94 9.51 -6.57
N ALA A 183 18.64 8.27 -6.16
CA ALA A 183 17.51 7.52 -6.68
C ALA A 183 16.16 8.16 -6.29
N LEU A 184 16.02 8.66 -5.07
CA LEU A 184 14.81 9.36 -4.62
C LEU A 184 14.61 10.67 -5.39
N ASP A 185 15.68 11.41 -5.69
CA ASP A 185 15.61 12.62 -6.53
C ASP A 185 15.15 12.28 -7.95
N ALA A 186 15.72 11.24 -8.55
CA ALA A 186 15.33 10.78 -9.87
C ALA A 186 13.86 10.31 -9.90
N LEU A 187 13.43 9.51 -8.92
CA LEU A 187 12.03 9.08 -8.78
C LEU A 187 11.09 10.29 -8.63
N THR A 188 11.46 11.27 -7.81
CA THR A 188 10.67 12.48 -7.61
C THR A 188 10.54 13.27 -8.91
N HIS A 189 11.63 13.43 -9.66
CA HIS A 189 11.63 14.13 -10.93
C HIS A 189 10.69 13.48 -11.94
N GLU A 190 10.75 12.15 -12.08
CA GLU A 190 9.88 11.40 -13.00
C GLU A 190 8.40 11.44 -12.57
N MET A 191 8.11 11.53 -11.27
CA MET A 191 6.75 11.60 -10.73
C MET A 191 6.12 13.00 -10.78
N MET A 192 6.92 14.06 -10.92
CA MET A 192 6.38 15.41 -10.98
C MET A 192 5.93 15.78 -12.40
N PRO A 193 4.73 16.35 -12.57
CA PRO A 193 4.33 16.91 -13.86
C PRO A 193 5.28 18.05 -14.25
N ALA A 194 5.59 18.15 -15.55
CA ALA A 194 6.43 19.22 -16.10
C ALA A 194 5.96 20.64 -15.73
N ASP A 195 4.68 20.80 -15.40
CA ASP A 195 4.06 22.09 -15.05
C ASP A 195 4.22 22.50 -13.57
N VAL A 196 4.78 21.61 -12.72
CA VAL A 196 5.06 21.86 -11.29
C VAL A 196 6.57 21.98 -11.00
N ALA A 197 7.41 21.68 -11.99
CA ALA A 197 8.81 22.09 -11.99
C ALA A 197 8.86 23.58 -12.33
N ALA A 198 9.39 24.40 -11.42
CA ALA A 198 9.51 25.86 -11.58
C ALA A 198 10.09 26.27 -12.96
N PRO A 199 9.75 27.48 -13.48
CA PRO A 199 10.05 27.89 -14.84
C PRO A 199 11.57 27.91 -15.09
N GLU A 200 12.04 27.12 -16.04
CA GLU A 200 13.40 27.28 -16.54
C GLU A 200 13.56 28.69 -17.16
N PRO A 201 14.68 29.39 -16.89
CA PRO A 201 14.96 30.66 -17.54
C PRO A 201 15.09 30.45 -19.07
N PRO A 202 14.63 31.40 -19.89
CA PRO A 202 14.61 31.22 -21.34
C PRO A 202 16.04 31.03 -21.87
N THR A 203 16.26 29.89 -22.53
CA THR A 203 17.48 29.62 -23.30
C THR A 203 17.64 30.70 -24.38
N PRO A 204 18.81 31.35 -24.52
CA PRO A 204 19.00 32.33 -25.58
C PRO A 204 18.97 31.64 -26.93
N ALA A 205 18.07 32.09 -27.82
CA ALA A 205 18.02 31.69 -29.21
C ALA A 205 19.36 32.06 -29.89
N THR A 206 20.10 31.05 -30.35
CA THR A 206 21.27 31.25 -31.19
C THR A 206 20.80 31.68 -32.58
N ALA A 207 21.05 32.95 -32.88
CA ALA A 207 21.02 33.49 -34.24
C ALA A 207 22.20 32.94 -35.06
N LEU A 208 21.90 32.38 -36.24
CA LEU A 208 22.82 32.20 -37.37
C LEU A 208 21.95 32.45 -38.62
N ASP A 209 21.82 33.70 -39.06
CA ASP A 209 22.62 34.38 -40.10
C ASP A 209 22.77 33.57 -41.40
N GLY A 210 22.29 34.18 -42.48
CA GLY A 210 22.14 33.58 -43.79
C GLY A 210 23.37 33.73 -44.68
N ARG A 211 23.39 32.94 -45.76
CA ARG A 211 23.87 33.35 -47.08
C ARG A 211 23.59 32.26 -48.11
N ASP A 212 22.77 32.62 -49.08
CA ASP A 212 22.71 32.01 -50.41
C ASP A 212 24.07 32.17 -51.11
N GLU A 213 24.49 31.22 -51.95
CA GLU A 213 25.03 31.47 -53.30
C GLU A 213 25.07 30.17 -54.12
N ALA A 214 24.96 30.38 -55.44
CA ALA A 214 24.65 29.44 -56.50
C ALA A 214 25.79 28.50 -56.92
N TYR A 215 25.43 27.41 -57.62
CA TYR A 215 26.14 27.04 -58.84
C TYR A 215 25.16 26.45 -59.86
N GLU A 216 25.14 27.07 -61.03
CA GLU A 216 24.44 26.64 -62.23
C GLU A 216 25.42 25.95 -63.18
N THR A 217 24.87 25.29 -64.20
CA THR A 217 25.46 24.87 -65.48
C THR A 217 26.27 23.56 -65.59
N ALA A 218 25.53 22.52 -65.97
CA ALA A 218 25.62 21.81 -67.27
C ALA A 218 26.96 21.26 -67.80
N ALA A 219 27.03 19.91 -67.90
CA ALA A 219 27.63 19.15 -68.99
C ALA A 219 27.09 17.69 -68.92
N ALA A 220 26.19 17.28 -69.82
CA ALA A 220 26.47 16.55 -71.06
C ALA A 220 26.48 15.00 -70.90
N THR A 221 25.40 14.39 -71.41
CA THR A 221 25.34 13.18 -72.28
C THR A 221 26.29 11.99 -72.04
N ALA A 222 25.74 10.79 -71.77
CA ALA A 222 25.59 9.69 -72.75
C ALA A 222 25.58 8.27 -72.11
N THR A 223 24.63 7.46 -72.60
CA THR A 223 24.67 6.00 -72.87
C THR A 223 24.84 4.95 -71.76
N ASP A 224 23.73 4.22 -71.55
CA ASP A 224 23.49 2.80 -71.91
C ASP A 224 24.26 1.64 -71.23
N ALA A 225 23.47 0.59 -70.97
CA ALA A 225 23.77 -0.82 -70.76
C ALA A 225 24.27 -1.38 -69.40
N ALA A 226 23.55 -2.44 -69.01
CA ALA A 226 23.99 -3.68 -68.36
C ALA A 226 24.09 -3.76 -66.81
N ASN A 227 23.21 -4.61 -66.26
CA ASN A 227 23.30 -5.25 -64.93
C ASN A 227 24.33 -6.42 -64.97
N PRO A 228 24.98 -6.86 -63.87
CA PRO A 228 24.34 -7.77 -62.89
C PRO A 228 24.84 -7.64 -61.40
N PRO A 229 24.26 -8.39 -60.42
CA PRO A 229 24.32 -8.09 -58.97
C PRO A 229 25.37 -8.92 -58.19
N PRO A 230 25.60 -8.64 -56.89
CA PRO A 230 25.29 -9.67 -55.86
C PRO A 230 24.83 -9.05 -54.49
N ARG A 231 23.78 -9.57 -53.84
CA ARG A 231 23.76 -10.60 -52.77
C ARG A 231 23.65 -10.05 -51.33
N ASP A 232 22.64 -10.60 -50.63
CA ASP A 232 22.57 -10.85 -49.18
C ASP A 232 22.02 -9.77 -48.24
N ALA A 233 20.69 -9.73 -48.07
CA ALA A 233 20.09 -9.45 -46.76
C ALA A 233 18.79 -10.23 -46.57
N ARG A 234 18.82 -11.15 -45.62
CA ARG A 234 17.81 -12.14 -45.29
C ARG A 234 16.76 -11.54 -44.32
N ALA A 235 15.52 -11.48 -44.81
CA ALA A 235 14.26 -11.75 -44.13
C ALA A 235 13.91 -11.06 -42.79
N GLY A 236 13.09 -10.01 -42.89
CA GLY A 236 12.02 -9.67 -41.93
C GLY A 236 10.79 -9.25 -42.74
N GLY A 237 9.78 -10.11 -42.81
CA GLY A 237 8.66 -9.96 -43.74
C GLY A 237 7.59 -8.97 -43.26
N GLU A 238 7.51 -7.82 -43.92
CA GLU A 238 6.33 -6.96 -43.89
C GLU A 238 5.51 -7.17 -45.17
N LYS A 239 4.22 -7.50 -45.02
CA LYS A 239 3.30 -7.67 -46.15
C LYS A 239 2.83 -6.29 -46.62
N TYR A 240 3.19 -5.93 -47.86
CA TYR A 240 2.68 -4.75 -48.56
C TYR A 240 1.48 -5.14 -49.45
N GLN A 241 0.45 -4.30 -49.49
CA GLN A 241 -0.60 -4.41 -50.51
C GLN A 241 0.00 -4.09 -51.89
N SER A 242 -0.61 -4.58 -52.98
CA SER A 242 -0.07 -4.53 -54.35
C SER A 242 0.08 -3.12 -54.96
N ASN A 243 -0.19 -2.09 -54.17
CA ASN A 243 -0.20 -0.67 -54.49
C ASN A 243 0.68 0.17 -53.55
N GLY A 244 1.51 -0.47 -52.70
CA GLY A 244 2.64 0.19 -52.03
C GLY A 244 2.33 1.05 -50.80
N LEU A 245 1.13 0.96 -50.21
CA LEU A 245 0.77 1.67 -48.97
C LEU A 245 0.76 0.73 -47.75
N PRO A 246 1.17 1.19 -46.55
CA PRO A 246 1.15 0.38 -45.34
C PRO A 246 -0.29 0.10 -44.86
N GLU A 247 -0.55 -1.14 -44.46
CA GLU A 247 -1.88 -1.63 -44.09
C GLU A 247 -2.35 -1.04 -42.74
N ARG A 248 -3.32 -0.11 -42.76
CA ARG A 248 -3.94 0.40 -41.52
C ARG A 248 -4.91 -0.62 -40.93
N LYS A 249 -4.53 -1.22 -39.80
CA LYS A 249 -5.39 -2.06 -38.96
C LYS A 249 -6.60 -1.24 -38.47
N ARG A 250 -7.82 -1.62 -38.89
CA ARG A 250 -9.06 -0.94 -38.44
C ARG A 250 -9.28 -1.20 -36.94
N PRO A 251 -9.70 -0.19 -36.15
CA PRO A 251 -9.96 -0.40 -34.73
C PRO A 251 -11.14 -1.35 -34.51
N ASN A 252 -10.94 -2.35 -33.64
CA ASN A 252 -11.95 -3.34 -33.27
C ASN A 252 -13.05 -2.71 -32.40
N THR A 253 -14.01 -2.03 -33.03
CA THR A 253 -15.20 -1.44 -32.39
C THR A 253 -16.11 -2.46 -31.70
N GLY A 254 -15.92 -3.76 -31.95
CA GLY A 254 -16.67 -4.85 -31.30
C GLY A 254 -16.32 -5.05 -29.82
N GLY A 255 -15.07 -4.81 -29.42
CA GLY A 255 -14.62 -5.03 -28.03
C GLY A 255 -15.20 -4.01 -27.05
N VAL A 256 -15.22 -2.74 -27.45
CA VAL A 256 -15.71 -1.65 -26.58
C VAL A 256 -17.20 -1.79 -26.28
N ARG A 257 -17.99 -2.21 -27.27
CA ARG A 257 -19.44 -2.47 -27.11
C ARG A 257 -19.70 -3.67 -26.21
N PHE A 258 -18.89 -4.73 -26.30
CA PHE A 258 -18.99 -5.90 -25.44
C PHE A 258 -18.76 -5.55 -23.96
N TRP A 259 -17.69 -4.81 -23.66
CA TRP A 259 -17.36 -4.40 -22.30
C TRP A 259 -18.36 -3.41 -21.71
N PHE A 260 -18.92 -2.51 -22.52
CA PHE A 260 -19.97 -1.59 -22.07
C PHE A 260 -21.25 -2.35 -21.68
N LEU A 261 -21.70 -3.30 -22.52
CA LEU A 261 -22.88 -4.12 -22.23
C LEU A 261 -22.67 -5.01 -20.99
N LEU A 262 -21.46 -5.54 -20.79
CA LEU A 262 -21.13 -6.32 -19.61
C LEU A 262 -21.14 -5.46 -18.32
N GLY A 263 -20.68 -4.21 -18.41
CA GLY A 263 -20.76 -3.25 -17.30
C GLY A 263 -22.20 -2.96 -16.89
N VAL A 264 -23.08 -2.68 -17.86
CA VAL A 264 -24.50 -2.43 -17.61
C VAL A 264 -25.20 -3.65 -17.00
N ALA A 265 -24.91 -4.86 -17.50
CA ALA A 265 -25.47 -6.09 -16.96
C ALA A 265 -25.09 -6.31 -15.48
N ASN A 266 -23.84 -6.04 -15.11
CA ASN A 266 -23.38 -6.16 -13.72
C ASN A 266 -24.02 -5.14 -12.79
N VAL A 267 -24.23 -3.89 -13.24
CA VAL A 267 -24.95 -2.86 -12.47
C VAL A 267 -26.40 -3.27 -12.23
N VAL A 268 -27.09 -3.78 -13.26
CA VAL A 268 -28.46 -4.26 -13.14
C VAL A 268 -28.55 -5.46 -12.18
N LEU A 269 -27.63 -6.43 -12.27
CA LEU A 269 -27.57 -7.54 -11.32
C LEU A 269 -27.30 -7.06 -9.88
N GLY A 270 -26.41 -6.08 -9.70
CA GLY A 270 -26.11 -5.49 -8.39
C GLY A 270 -27.32 -4.80 -7.78
N VAL A 271 -28.04 -3.98 -8.57
CA VAL A 271 -29.27 -3.31 -8.14
C VAL A 271 -30.36 -4.34 -7.80
N VAL A 272 -30.56 -5.36 -8.62
CA VAL A 272 -31.54 -6.43 -8.36
C VAL A 272 -31.19 -7.24 -7.10
N ALA A 273 -29.91 -7.54 -6.87
CA ALA A 273 -29.45 -8.24 -5.66
C ALA A 273 -29.64 -7.40 -4.40
N GLN A 274 -29.35 -6.09 -4.48
CA GLN A 274 -29.53 -5.14 -3.38
C GLN A 274 -31.02 -4.94 -3.04
N TRP A 275 -31.89 -4.88 -4.04
CA TRP A 275 -33.34 -4.80 -3.87
C TRP A 275 -33.92 -6.09 -3.24
N ARG A 276 -33.39 -7.25 -3.62
CA ARG A 276 -33.78 -8.55 -3.05
C ARG A 276 -33.35 -8.67 -1.57
N LYS A 277 -32.22 -8.07 -1.19
CA LYS A 277 -31.72 -8.00 0.20
C LYS A 277 -32.55 -7.04 1.07
N LEU A 278 -33.03 -5.94 0.49
CA LEU A 278 -33.92 -4.99 1.17
C LEU A 278 -35.33 -5.58 1.38
N ARG A 279 -35.87 -6.27 0.37
CA ARG A 279 -37.18 -6.96 0.46
C ARG A 279 -37.20 -8.04 1.54
N ARG A 280 -36.09 -8.79 1.72
CA ARG A 280 -35.95 -9.78 2.81
C ARG A 280 -35.92 -9.13 4.20
N ARG A 281 -35.30 -7.96 4.35
CA ARG A 281 -35.24 -7.25 5.65
C ARG A 281 -36.61 -6.74 6.10
N VAL A 282 -37.42 -6.24 5.17
CA VAL A 282 -38.79 -5.77 5.48
C VAL A 282 -39.72 -6.96 5.79
N ALA A 283 -39.60 -8.07 5.05
CA ALA A 283 -40.39 -9.28 5.29
C ALA A 283 -40.10 -9.92 6.66
N LEU A 284 -38.84 -9.91 7.12
CA LEU A 284 -38.45 -10.44 8.42
C LEU A 284 -38.97 -9.59 9.59
N LEU A 285 -39.03 -8.27 9.43
CA LEU A 285 -39.62 -7.39 10.44
C LEU A 285 -41.14 -7.57 10.54
N ALA A 286 -41.83 -7.71 9.40
CA ALA A 286 -43.27 -8.00 9.38
C ALA A 286 -43.59 -9.39 9.97
N ALA A 287 -42.80 -10.42 9.63
CA ALA A 287 -42.97 -11.76 10.19
C ALA A 287 -42.71 -11.81 11.71
N TRP A 288 -41.71 -11.06 12.19
CA TRP A 288 -41.42 -10.95 13.62
C TRP A 288 -42.56 -10.26 14.38
N LEU A 289 -43.16 -9.21 13.79
CA LEU A 289 -44.27 -8.46 14.39
C LEU A 289 -45.54 -9.33 14.46
N VAL A 290 -45.83 -10.11 13.42
CA VAL A 290 -46.95 -11.08 13.41
C VAL A 290 -46.70 -12.20 14.43
N ALA A 291 -45.49 -12.76 14.50
CA ALA A 291 -45.16 -13.83 15.44
C ALA A 291 -45.14 -13.38 16.91
N ALA A 292 -44.81 -12.12 17.19
CA ALA A 292 -44.77 -11.58 18.55
C ALA A 292 -46.16 -11.14 19.06
N VAL A 293 -47.01 -10.60 18.18
CA VAL A 293 -48.30 -10.01 18.57
C VAL A 293 -49.42 -11.04 18.61
N VAL A 294 -49.43 -12.02 17.69
CA VAL A 294 -50.51 -13.02 17.60
C VAL A 294 -50.67 -13.89 18.86
N PRO A 295 -49.60 -14.39 19.52
CA PRO A 295 -49.74 -15.21 20.72
C PRO A 295 -50.26 -14.41 21.93
N VAL A 296 -49.85 -13.15 22.05
CA VAL A 296 -50.24 -12.27 23.17
C VAL A 296 -51.73 -11.92 23.11
N VAL A 297 -52.30 -11.80 21.91
CA VAL A 297 -53.71 -11.46 21.70
C VAL A 297 -54.62 -12.69 21.68
N MET A 298 -54.12 -13.88 21.31
CA MET A 298 -54.95 -15.10 21.20
C MET A 298 -55.03 -15.94 22.49
N LEU A 299 -54.11 -15.76 23.45
CA LEU A 299 -54.12 -16.50 24.72
C LEU A 299 -55.27 -16.17 25.70
N PRO A 300 -55.92 -14.99 25.72
CA PRO A 300 -57.03 -14.75 26.64
C PRO A 300 -58.38 -15.26 26.14
N VAL A 301 -58.56 -15.55 24.84
CA VAL A 301 -59.89 -15.78 24.28
C VAL A 301 -60.38 -17.21 24.51
N GLY A 302 -59.49 -18.21 24.48
CA GLY A 302 -59.86 -19.62 24.71
C GLY A 302 -60.12 -19.98 26.17
N ALA A 303 -59.44 -19.33 27.12
CA ALA A 303 -59.53 -19.67 28.54
C ALA A 303 -60.79 -19.12 29.24
N ILE A 304 -61.38 -18.04 28.72
CA ILE A 304 -62.59 -17.43 29.27
C ILE A 304 -63.85 -18.28 29.00
N PHE A 305 -63.86 -19.10 27.95
CA PHE A 305 -65.04 -19.90 27.58
C PHE A 305 -65.15 -21.28 28.26
N ASN A 306 -64.07 -21.83 28.83
CA ASN A 306 -64.05 -23.20 29.36
C ASN A 306 -64.00 -23.32 30.89
N GLY A 307 -64.15 -22.21 31.64
CA GLY A 307 -64.47 -22.23 33.07
C GLY A 307 -63.53 -23.03 33.98
N ASN A 308 -62.27 -23.25 33.56
CA ASN A 308 -61.33 -24.09 34.29
C ASN A 308 -60.25 -23.23 34.97
N LEU A 309 -60.40 -23.01 36.28
CA LEU A 309 -59.53 -22.12 37.07
C LEU A 309 -58.07 -22.62 37.15
N GLU A 310 -57.87 -23.93 37.04
CA GLU A 310 -56.54 -24.57 37.00
C GLU A 310 -55.76 -24.22 35.71
N ALA A 311 -56.46 -23.98 34.59
CA ALA A 311 -55.82 -23.57 33.33
C ALA A 311 -55.41 -22.09 33.32
N MET A 312 -56.10 -21.22 34.08
CA MET A 312 -55.73 -19.81 34.21
C MET A 312 -54.46 -19.62 35.07
N LEU A 313 -54.26 -20.44 36.10
CA LEU A 313 -53.01 -20.44 36.88
C LEU A 313 -51.83 -21.07 36.12
N GLY A 314 -52.08 -22.06 35.25
CA GLY A 314 -51.08 -22.62 34.35
C GLY A 314 -50.63 -21.64 33.25
N ALA A 315 -51.52 -20.78 32.75
CA ALA A 315 -51.20 -19.77 31.73
C ALA A 315 -50.38 -18.60 32.27
N ALA A 316 -50.53 -18.25 33.57
CA ALA A 316 -49.68 -17.26 34.23
C ALA A 316 -48.26 -17.80 34.53
N ALA A 317 -48.10 -19.12 34.67
CA ALA A 317 -46.79 -19.77 34.83
C ALA A 317 -46.01 -19.94 33.52
N PHE A 318 -46.64 -19.74 32.35
CA PHE A 318 -46.00 -19.85 31.04
C PHE A 318 -45.52 -18.53 30.45
N VAL A 319 -45.52 -17.45 31.24
CA VAL A 319 -45.05 -16.12 30.81
C VAL A 319 -43.56 -15.86 31.11
N PRO A 320 -42.83 -16.57 31.99
CA PRO A 320 -41.37 -16.50 32.02
C PRO A 320 -40.65 -17.67 31.32
N ALA A 321 -41.34 -18.59 30.65
CA ALA A 321 -40.68 -19.68 29.89
C ALA A 321 -40.34 -19.29 28.44
N ALA A 322 -40.93 -18.24 27.88
CA ALA A 322 -40.51 -17.63 26.61
C ALA A 322 -39.37 -16.60 26.76
N ALA A 323 -39.04 -16.22 28.00
CA ALA A 323 -37.78 -15.53 28.34
C ALA A 323 -36.65 -16.53 28.67
N GLY A 324 -36.92 -17.84 28.57
CA GLY A 324 -36.09 -18.95 29.02
C GLY A 324 -35.17 -19.57 27.97
N VAL A 325 -34.83 -18.88 26.87
CA VAL A 325 -33.63 -19.24 26.07
C VAL A 325 -32.38 -18.52 26.61
N GLY A 326 -32.55 -17.64 27.59
CA GLY A 326 -31.46 -17.04 28.37
C GLY A 326 -30.52 -18.04 29.07
N PRO A 327 -30.97 -19.22 29.58
CA PRO A 327 -30.07 -20.14 30.28
C PRO A 327 -29.42 -21.23 29.41
N CYS A 328 -29.73 -21.37 28.13
CA CYS A 328 -28.83 -22.16 27.24
C CYS A 328 -27.52 -21.40 26.96
N LEU A 329 -27.42 -20.14 27.38
CA LEU A 329 -26.18 -19.36 27.48
C LEU A 329 -25.57 -19.39 28.89
N LEU A 330 -25.96 -20.32 29.76
CA LEU A 330 -25.32 -20.52 31.06
C LEU A 330 -23.98 -21.30 30.96
N GLY A 331 -23.46 -21.46 29.74
CA GLY A 331 -22.02 -21.71 29.49
C GLY A 331 -21.21 -20.42 29.22
N ILE A 332 -21.84 -19.25 29.10
CA ILE A 332 -21.19 -18.01 28.66
C ILE A 332 -20.74 -17.11 29.81
N ASN A 333 -21.12 -17.40 31.06
CA ASN A 333 -20.58 -16.67 32.22
C ASN A 333 -19.15 -17.06 32.62
N LEU A 334 -18.50 -17.96 31.88
CA LEU A 334 -17.07 -18.24 32.00
C LEU A 334 -16.17 -17.21 31.30
N PHE A 335 -16.74 -16.30 30.48
CA PHE A 335 -15.95 -15.34 29.72
C PHE A 335 -16.24 -13.89 30.09
N ARG A 336 -15.33 -13.32 30.89
CA ARG A 336 -15.35 -11.95 31.43
C ARG A 336 -15.33 -10.83 30.36
N SER A 337 -15.22 -11.16 29.07
CA SER A 337 -15.07 -10.21 27.96
C SER A 337 -16.36 -10.06 27.14
N ALA A 338 -16.83 -8.82 27.00
CA ALA A 338 -17.99 -8.47 26.17
C ALA A 338 -17.82 -8.82 24.68
N ARG A 339 -16.58 -8.93 24.18
CA ARG A 339 -16.30 -9.34 22.79
C ARG A 339 -16.56 -10.84 22.59
N VAL A 340 -16.20 -11.66 23.56
CA VAL A 340 -16.38 -13.12 23.49
C VAL A 340 -17.87 -13.46 23.48
N ARG A 341 -18.68 -12.79 24.31
CA ARG A 341 -20.14 -12.97 24.32
C ARG A 341 -20.80 -12.68 22.97
N LYS A 342 -20.37 -11.63 22.27
CA LYS A 342 -20.88 -11.30 20.93
C LYS A 342 -20.50 -12.37 19.91
N ILE A 343 -19.27 -12.86 19.94
CA ILE A 343 -18.79 -13.88 19.01
C ILE A 343 -19.50 -15.21 19.25
N THR A 344 -19.62 -15.67 20.50
CA THR A 344 -20.31 -16.91 20.84
C THR A 344 -21.80 -16.88 20.45
N ALA A 345 -22.47 -15.74 20.61
CA ALA A 345 -23.85 -15.57 20.17
C ALA A 345 -24.00 -15.63 18.64
N ILE A 346 -23.08 -14.99 17.89
CA ILE A 346 -23.08 -15.02 16.42
C ILE A 346 -22.82 -16.45 15.93
N VAL A 347 -21.80 -17.12 16.45
CA VAL A 347 -21.43 -18.48 16.03
C VAL A 347 -22.53 -19.48 16.37
N GLY A 348 -23.08 -19.42 17.59
CA GLY A 348 -24.19 -20.28 18.02
C GLY A 348 -25.45 -20.08 17.19
N GLY A 349 -25.83 -18.83 16.91
CA GLY A 349 -26.99 -18.53 16.07
C GLY A 349 -26.84 -18.99 14.63
N THR A 350 -25.63 -18.86 14.06
CA THR A 350 -25.34 -19.32 12.70
C THR A 350 -25.39 -20.84 12.61
N LEU A 351 -24.85 -21.56 13.60
CA LEU A 351 -24.89 -23.02 13.67
C LEU A 351 -26.34 -23.54 13.78
N PHE A 352 -27.15 -22.91 14.64
CA PHE A 352 -28.56 -23.27 14.80
C PHE A 352 -29.36 -23.10 13.51
N MET A 353 -29.14 -22.00 12.78
CA MET A 353 -29.76 -21.78 11.47
C MET A 353 -29.36 -22.82 10.43
N ILE A 354 -28.09 -23.22 10.38
CA ILE A 354 -27.61 -24.23 9.43
C ILE A 354 -28.24 -25.60 9.74
N VAL A 355 -28.35 -25.97 11.01
CA VAL A 355 -29.01 -27.22 11.42
C VAL A 355 -30.51 -27.18 11.11
N ALA A 356 -31.19 -26.05 11.33
CA ALA A 356 -32.59 -25.88 10.98
C ALA A 356 -32.85 -26.01 9.47
N ILE A 357 -32.00 -25.38 8.65
CA ILE A 357 -32.08 -25.49 7.18
C ILE A 357 -31.81 -26.93 6.72
N GLY A 358 -30.83 -27.61 7.32
CA GLY A 358 -30.53 -29.01 7.01
C GLY A 358 -31.70 -29.95 7.31
N ARG A 359 -32.41 -29.74 8.43
CA ARG A 359 -33.61 -30.53 8.77
C ARG A 359 -34.76 -30.31 7.80
N GLU A 360 -34.92 -29.11 7.27
CA GLU A 360 -35.96 -28.80 6.26
C GLU A 360 -35.67 -29.46 4.90
N MET A 361 -34.40 -29.81 4.64
CA MET A 361 -33.97 -30.51 3.43
C MET A 361 -33.77 -32.02 3.65
N ASP A 362 -34.43 -32.60 4.66
CA ASP A 362 -34.38 -34.03 5.04
C ASP A 362 -32.97 -34.57 5.40
N TYR A 363 -32.01 -33.70 5.71
CA TYR A 363 -30.70 -34.14 6.22
C TYR A 363 -30.77 -34.47 7.71
N SER A 364 -30.13 -35.57 8.10
CA SER A 364 -29.97 -35.90 9.52
C SER A 364 -29.06 -34.86 10.19
N VAL A 365 -29.37 -34.50 11.44
CA VAL A 365 -28.55 -33.55 12.22
C VAL A 365 -27.09 -34.01 12.28
N GLY A 366 -26.85 -35.33 12.32
CA GLY A 366 -25.51 -35.90 12.29
C GLY A 366 -24.75 -35.63 10.99
N GLU A 367 -25.43 -35.62 9.84
CA GLU A 367 -24.83 -35.36 8.52
C GLU A 367 -24.50 -33.88 8.33
N VAL A 368 -25.37 -32.99 8.83
CA VAL A 368 -25.12 -31.54 8.79
C VAL A 368 -23.92 -31.18 9.67
N LEU A 369 -23.84 -31.77 10.87
CA LEU A 369 -22.72 -31.53 11.78
C LEU A 369 -21.41 -32.14 11.26
N SER A 370 -21.44 -33.31 10.62
CA SER A 370 -20.24 -33.90 10.02
C SER A 370 -19.74 -33.09 8.82
N GLY A 371 -20.63 -32.54 7.99
CA GLY A 371 -20.28 -31.63 6.90
C GLY A 371 -19.64 -30.34 7.41
N ILE A 372 -20.20 -29.73 8.46
CA ILE A 372 -19.62 -28.54 9.10
C ILE A 372 -18.24 -28.86 9.70
N PHE A 373 -18.11 -30.00 10.38
CA PHE A 373 -16.84 -30.44 10.94
C PHE A 373 -15.79 -30.70 9.84
N GLY A 374 -16.17 -31.29 8.71
CA GLY A 374 -15.30 -31.47 7.55
C GLY A 374 -14.80 -30.15 7.00
N VAL A 375 -15.68 -29.16 6.82
CA VAL A 375 -15.29 -27.81 6.37
C VAL A 375 -14.38 -27.13 7.39
N LEU A 376 -14.68 -27.24 8.70
CA LEU A 376 -13.83 -26.69 9.76
C LEU A 376 -12.47 -27.38 9.83
N CYS A 377 -12.39 -28.69 9.60
CA CYS A 377 -11.14 -29.43 9.52
C CYS A 377 -10.31 -28.99 8.29
N VAL A 378 -10.94 -28.81 7.13
CA VAL A 378 -10.25 -28.29 5.94
C VAL A 378 -9.75 -26.87 6.18
N LEU A 379 -10.58 -26.00 6.77
CA LEU A 379 -10.17 -24.66 7.15
C LEU A 379 -9.06 -24.67 8.22
N ALA A 380 -9.09 -25.61 9.16
CA ALA A 380 -8.05 -25.78 10.17
C ALA A 380 -6.75 -26.30 9.56
N VAL A 381 -6.79 -27.16 8.53
CA VAL A 381 -5.60 -27.63 7.78
C VAL A 381 -5.03 -26.51 6.92
N ILE A 382 -5.89 -25.72 6.26
CA ILE A 382 -5.47 -24.53 5.50
C ILE A 382 -4.86 -23.50 6.47
N TRP A 383 -5.51 -23.26 7.61
CA TRP A 383 -5.00 -22.37 8.64
C TRP A 383 -3.70 -22.90 9.24
N ALA A 384 -3.58 -24.18 9.54
CA ALA A 384 -2.34 -24.81 10.02
C ALA A 384 -1.22 -24.81 8.97
N LYS A 385 -1.54 -24.81 7.67
CA LYS A 385 -0.56 -24.54 6.61
C LYS A 385 -0.18 -23.07 6.51
N LEU A 386 -1.08 -22.17 6.87
CA LEU A 386 -0.82 -20.73 6.98
C LEU A 386 -0.13 -20.37 8.31
N THR A 387 -0.18 -21.23 9.34
CA THR A 387 0.30 -20.93 10.70
C THR A 387 1.33 -21.91 11.27
N GLY A 388 1.70 -22.98 10.57
CA GLY A 388 2.80 -23.86 10.99
C GLY A 388 4.14 -23.14 10.84
N SER A 389 4.97 -22.97 11.86
CA SER A 389 4.85 -23.27 13.28
C SER A 389 5.93 -22.48 14.01
N GLY A 390 5.62 -21.89 15.17
CA GLY A 390 6.60 -21.23 16.02
C GLY A 390 6.08 -21.02 17.42
N SER A 391 5.98 -22.09 18.20
CA SER A 391 5.92 -22.02 19.65
C SER A 391 7.33 -21.81 20.21
N SER A 392 7.56 -20.77 21.01
CA SER A 392 8.29 -20.90 22.28
C SER A 392 8.31 -19.61 23.10
N SER A 393 7.94 -19.80 24.38
CA SER A 393 8.43 -19.17 25.61
C SER A 393 8.89 -17.71 25.62
N SER A 394 8.22 -16.97 26.50
CA SER A 394 8.64 -15.71 27.09
C SER A 394 10.06 -15.73 27.70
N SER A 395 10.85 -14.70 27.38
CA SER A 395 11.82 -14.15 28.33
C SER A 395 11.82 -12.63 28.23
N SER A 396 11.59 -11.99 29.37
CA SER A 396 11.69 -10.56 29.58
C SER A 396 13.16 -10.16 29.70
N SER A 397 13.60 -9.20 28.90
CA SER A 397 14.81 -8.42 29.20
C SER A 397 14.64 -6.98 28.72
N SER A 398 15.25 -6.10 29.51
CA SER A 398 15.05 -4.67 29.63
C SER A 398 16.06 -3.84 28.85
N GLY A 399 15.66 -2.64 28.43
CA GLY A 399 16.53 -1.57 27.90
C GLY A 399 16.48 -1.48 26.38
N SER A 400 16.41 -0.33 25.72
CA SER A 400 16.56 1.09 26.12
C SER A 400 15.78 1.91 25.08
N ARG A 401 14.93 2.84 25.55
CA ARG A 401 14.12 3.69 24.66
C ARG A 401 14.99 4.84 24.13
N SER A 402 15.27 4.82 22.83
CA SER A 402 15.58 6.04 22.07
C SER A 402 14.28 6.59 21.48
N PRO A 403 14.09 7.91 21.41
CA PRO A 403 12.83 8.51 21.00
C PRO A 403 12.77 8.58 19.48
N SER A 404 12.02 7.68 18.83
CA SER A 404 11.54 7.93 17.47
C SER A 404 10.10 8.40 17.57
N SER A 405 9.84 9.59 17.03
CA SER A 405 8.51 10.06 16.69
C SER A 405 7.87 8.97 15.82
N SER A 406 6.90 8.26 16.38
CA SER A 406 6.17 7.21 15.67
C SER A 406 5.29 7.89 14.61
N ASP A 407 5.88 8.15 13.46
CA ASP A 407 5.17 8.52 12.26
C ASP A 407 4.34 7.29 11.88
N SER A 408 3.01 7.40 11.92
CA SER A 408 2.13 6.24 11.74
C SER A 408 2.02 5.86 10.25
N PHE A 409 3.14 5.64 9.59
CA PHE A 409 3.19 5.14 8.22
C PHE A 409 2.71 3.69 8.20
N ARG A 410 1.64 3.43 7.46
CA ARG A 410 1.05 2.11 7.26
C ARG A 410 0.66 1.98 5.80
N GLY A 411 0.73 0.77 5.25
CA GLY A 411 0.24 0.50 3.91
C GLY A 411 -1.23 0.84 3.75
N GLY A 412 -1.57 1.43 2.62
CA GLY A 412 -2.95 1.79 2.26
C GLY A 412 -3.75 0.68 1.58
N GLY A 413 -3.21 -0.53 1.44
CA GLY A 413 -3.91 -1.67 0.81
C GLY A 413 -3.59 -1.92 -0.66
N GLY A 414 -2.60 -1.24 -1.24
CA GLY A 414 -2.26 -1.37 -2.66
C GLY A 414 -1.64 -2.72 -3.03
N SER A 415 -1.72 -3.04 -4.32
CA SER A 415 -1.14 -4.22 -4.96
C SER A 415 0.05 -3.85 -5.83
N SER A 416 1.08 -4.69 -5.85
CA SER A 416 2.17 -4.53 -6.82
C SER A 416 1.67 -4.90 -8.22
N GLY A 417 2.24 -4.25 -9.24
CA GLY A 417 1.91 -4.52 -10.63
C GLY A 417 2.66 -5.70 -11.23
N GLY A 418 3.68 -6.19 -10.51
CA GLY A 418 4.76 -7.01 -11.05
C GLY A 418 5.80 -6.19 -11.84
N GLY A 419 5.52 -4.90 -12.10
CA GLY A 419 6.43 -3.96 -12.72
C GLY A 419 7.58 -3.53 -11.81
N GLY A 420 8.60 -2.95 -12.41
CA GLY A 420 9.83 -2.52 -11.77
C GLY A 420 11.09 -3.06 -12.44
N ALA A 421 12.22 -2.92 -11.76
CA ALA A 421 13.50 -3.40 -12.27
C ALA A 421 14.41 -3.83 -11.14
N SER A 422 15.30 -4.77 -11.42
CA SER A 422 16.39 -5.17 -10.53
C SER A 422 17.75 -4.83 -11.12
N GLY A 423 18.74 -4.74 -10.24
CA GLY A 423 20.14 -4.54 -10.59
C GLY A 423 21.05 -5.21 -9.59
N ARG A 424 22.31 -5.37 -10.00
CA ARG A 424 23.38 -5.94 -9.19
C ARG A 424 24.62 -5.03 -9.28
N TRP A 425 25.35 -4.84 -8.19
CA TRP A 425 26.55 -4.00 -8.19
C TRP A 425 27.85 -4.78 -8.00
#